data_AF-A0A7C3V412-F1
#
_entry.id   AF-A0A7C3V412-F1
#
_cell.length_a   1.000
_cell.length_b   1.000
_cell.length_c   1.000
_cell.angle_alpha   90.00
_cell.angle_beta   90.00
_cell.angle_gamma   90.00
#
_symmetry.space_group_name_H-M   'P 1'
#
loop_
_entity.id
_entity.type
_entity.pdbx_description
1 polymer ?
#
loop_
_entity_poly.entity_id
_entity_poly.type
_entity_poly.pdbx_seq_one_letter_code
_entity_poly.pdbx_strand_id
1 'polypeptide(L)'
;QLQQEYSKVRETYDRIYSSLNSAAADKYWKPFPSAKKTIAHLAQKYDLYIASGVVQDILEKDFDHHGFDRSLFCGIKGSNPAGGSDKADILKWIKSRGYKEILFAADSSRDLEYARKAGVKFFRIIRDADFPRLLHALENGMPDENQPWDYTQEEMDYIRRKILYPMQQLVQGKPLTAAEITDWFNSEPLPDSVA
;
A
#
# COMPACT_ATOMS: atom_id res chain seq x y z
N GLN A 1 5.27 -30.96 -11.44
CA GLN A 1 6.62 -30.50 -11.03
C GLN A 1 6.68 -28.97 -10.95
N LEU A 2 6.52 -28.24 -12.06
CA LEU A 2 6.50 -26.76 -12.09
C LEU A 2 5.52 -26.10 -11.08
N GLN A 3 4.31 -26.65 -10.94
CA GLN A 3 3.33 -26.10 -10.01
C GLN A 3 3.74 -26.25 -8.53
N GLN A 4 4.43 -27.34 -8.18
CA GLN A 4 4.92 -27.55 -6.82
C GLN A 4 6.15 -26.68 -6.52
N GLU A 5 7.03 -26.48 -7.50
CA GLU A 5 8.16 -25.57 -7.38
C GLU A 5 7.69 -24.11 -7.25
N TYR A 6 6.71 -23.71 -8.06
CA TYR A 6 6.06 -22.41 -7.95
C TYR A 6 5.43 -22.20 -6.56
N SER A 7 4.70 -23.20 -6.04
CA SER A 7 4.13 -23.13 -4.69
C SER A 7 5.19 -22.91 -3.61
N LYS A 8 6.32 -23.61 -3.66
CA LYS A 8 7.41 -23.43 -2.69
C LYS A 8 8.04 -22.04 -2.75
N VAL A 9 8.24 -21.51 -3.96
CA VAL A 9 8.76 -20.15 -4.16
C VAL A 9 7.76 -19.12 -3.62
N ARG A 10 6.47 -19.31 -3.91
CA ARG A 10 5.39 -18.44 -3.42
C ARG A 10 5.31 -18.44 -1.90
N GLU A 11 5.27 -19.62 -1.26
CA GLU A 11 5.24 -19.72 0.20
C GLU A 11 6.45 -19.02 0.85
N THR A 12 7.63 -19.16 0.24
CA THR A 12 8.84 -18.48 0.71
C THR A 12 8.72 -16.96 0.57
N TYR A 13 8.23 -16.49 -0.58
CA TYR A 13 7.97 -15.07 -0.82
C TYR A 13 6.97 -14.50 0.17
N ASP A 14 5.80 -15.14 0.32
CA ASP A 14 4.73 -14.69 1.21
C ASP A 14 5.23 -14.60 2.65
N ARG A 15 5.97 -15.62 3.12
CA ARG A 15 6.58 -15.61 4.47
C ARG A 15 7.56 -14.46 4.67
N ILE A 16 8.46 -14.22 3.71
CA ILE A 16 9.44 -13.13 3.79
C ILE A 16 8.71 -11.78 3.77
N TYR A 17 7.79 -11.59 2.81
CA TYR A 17 7.00 -10.37 2.67
C TYR A 17 6.21 -10.05 3.94
N SER A 18 5.48 -11.02 4.50
CA SER A 18 4.74 -10.83 5.76
C SER A 18 5.66 -10.53 6.94
N SER A 19 6.83 -11.15 7.02
CA SER A 19 7.80 -10.90 8.08
C SER A 19 8.38 -9.48 8.02
N LEU A 20 8.70 -9.01 6.81
CA LEU A 20 9.18 -7.64 6.59
C LEU A 20 8.11 -6.60 6.96
N ASN A 21 6.87 -6.80 6.50
CA ASN A 21 5.77 -5.89 6.82
C ASN A 21 5.47 -5.87 8.31
N SER A 22 5.50 -7.03 8.99
CA SER A 22 5.27 -7.08 10.45
C SER A 22 6.34 -6.27 11.20
N ALA A 23 7.62 -6.48 10.88
CA ALA A 23 8.72 -5.73 11.49
C ALA A 23 8.63 -4.22 11.18
N ALA A 24 8.17 -3.84 9.99
CA ALA A 24 7.99 -2.43 9.61
C ALA A 24 6.81 -1.79 10.33
N ALA A 25 5.67 -2.50 10.42
CA ALA A 25 4.47 -2.05 11.12
C ALA A 25 4.76 -1.75 12.60
N ASP A 26 5.51 -2.64 13.26
CA ASP A 26 5.79 -2.52 14.69
C ASP A 26 6.63 -1.28 15.06
N LYS A 27 7.42 -0.73 14.13
CA LYS A 27 8.45 0.28 14.45
C LYS A 27 8.40 1.55 13.60
N TYR A 28 8.03 1.43 12.33
CA TYR A 28 8.24 2.49 11.33
C TYR A 28 6.96 3.01 10.70
N TRP A 29 5.89 2.21 10.65
CA TRP A 29 4.62 2.68 10.09
C TRP A 29 4.05 3.79 10.95
N LYS A 30 3.73 4.89 10.28
CA LYS A 30 3.09 6.06 10.87
C LYS A 30 2.10 6.61 9.86
N PRO A 31 0.85 6.85 10.25
CA PRO A 31 -0.08 7.51 9.37
C PRO A 31 0.40 8.94 9.10
N PHE A 32 0.16 9.42 7.88
CA PHE A 32 0.30 10.84 7.59
C PHE A 32 -0.52 11.68 8.58
N PRO A 33 0.03 12.80 9.12
CA PRO A 33 -0.68 13.64 10.09
C PRO A 33 -2.11 14.04 9.67
N SER A 34 -2.31 14.31 8.38
CA SER A 34 -3.58 14.72 7.80
C SER A 34 -4.54 13.56 7.51
N ALA A 35 -4.09 12.31 7.57
CA ALA A 35 -4.88 11.14 7.14
C ALA A 35 -6.18 10.99 7.94
N LYS A 36 -6.09 10.95 9.28
CA LYS A 36 -7.27 10.73 10.14
C LYS A 36 -8.32 11.83 9.99
N LYS A 37 -7.89 13.10 9.96
CA LYS A 37 -8.80 14.24 9.77
C LYS A 37 -9.49 14.17 8.40
N THR A 38 -8.75 13.81 7.36
CA THR A 38 -9.29 13.69 6.01
C THR A 38 -10.28 12.53 5.91
N ILE A 39 -9.97 11.37 6.47
CA ILE A 39 -10.88 10.21 6.54
C ILE A 39 -12.17 10.60 7.25
N ALA A 40 -12.09 11.24 8.43
CA ALA A 40 -13.27 11.69 9.17
C ALA A 40 -14.11 12.70 8.38
N HIS A 41 -13.48 13.58 7.59
CA HIS A 41 -14.19 14.51 6.72
C HIS A 41 -14.89 13.79 5.55
N LEU A 42 -14.19 12.88 4.88
CA LEU A 42 -14.74 12.13 3.74
C LEU A 42 -15.90 11.22 4.15
N ALA A 43 -15.82 10.60 5.33
CA ALA A 43 -16.86 9.71 5.85
C ALA A 43 -18.23 10.39 6.03
N GLN A 44 -18.27 11.73 6.08
CA GLN A 44 -19.53 12.48 6.17
C GLN A 44 -20.32 12.49 4.84
N LYS A 45 -19.65 12.19 3.72
CA LYS A 45 -20.21 12.34 2.36
C LYS A 45 -20.04 11.10 1.49
N TYR A 46 -19.13 10.20 1.85
CA TYR A 46 -18.76 9.05 1.04
C TYR A 46 -18.70 7.78 1.89
N ASP A 47 -19.09 6.65 1.28
CA ASP A 47 -18.85 5.33 1.82
C ASP A 47 -17.38 4.97 1.64
N LEU A 48 -16.65 4.83 2.75
CA LEU A 48 -15.21 4.58 2.71
C LEU A 48 -14.89 3.09 2.79
N TYR A 49 -13.89 2.68 2.02
CA TYR A 49 -13.35 1.32 2.02
C TYR A 49 -11.83 1.35 2.08
N ILE A 50 -11.24 0.32 2.69
CA ILE A 50 -9.81 0.04 2.59
C ILE A 50 -9.61 -1.18 1.72
N ALA A 51 -8.74 -1.05 0.72
CA ALA A 51 -8.27 -2.13 -0.13
C ALA A 51 -6.74 -2.20 -0.04
N SER A 52 -6.21 -3.18 0.69
CA SER A 52 -4.78 -3.35 0.92
C SER A 52 -4.26 -4.67 0.39
N GLY A 53 -2.99 -4.67 -0.04
CA GLY A 53 -2.25 -5.89 -0.37
C GLY A 53 -1.62 -6.55 0.86
N VAL A 54 -1.63 -5.85 1.99
CA VAL A 54 -1.18 -6.38 3.28
C VAL A 54 -2.16 -7.44 3.77
N VAL A 55 -1.63 -8.51 4.39
CA VAL A 55 -2.45 -9.59 4.96
C VAL A 55 -3.43 -9.01 5.98
N GLN A 56 -4.70 -9.46 5.94
CA GLN A 56 -5.79 -8.95 6.76
C GLN A 56 -5.39 -8.77 8.24
N ASP A 57 -4.76 -9.77 8.87
CA ASP A 57 -4.40 -9.71 10.30
C ASP A 57 -3.38 -8.61 10.62
N ILE A 58 -2.43 -8.35 9.70
CA ILE A 58 -1.44 -7.26 9.88
C ILE A 58 -2.16 -5.91 9.72
N LEU A 59 -3.02 -5.79 8.72
CA LEU A 59 -3.80 -4.58 8.46
C LEU A 59 -4.71 -4.23 9.66
N GLU A 60 -5.36 -5.23 10.25
CA GLU A 60 -6.23 -5.02 11.41
C GLU A 60 -5.44 -4.58 12.65
N LYS A 61 -4.29 -5.20 12.91
CA LYS A 61 -3.40 -4.79 14.00
C LYS A 61 -2.90 -3.37 13.82
N ASP A 62 -2.52 -2.98 12.60
CA ASP A 62 -2.09 -1.62 12.28
C ASP A 62 -3.20 -0.58 12.52
N PHE A 63 -4.43 -0.91 12.10
CA PHE A 63 -5.61 -0.09 12.35
C PHE A 63 -5.83 0.18 13.84
N ASP A 64 -5.73 -0.87 14.66
CA ASP A 64 -5.93 -0.77 16.10
C ASP A 64 -4.77 -0.06 16.79
N HIS A 65 -3.53 -0.38 16.41
CA HIS A 65 -2.32 0.25 16.94
C HIS A 65 -2.34 1.76 16.74
N HIS A 66 -2.75 2.20 15.55
CA HIS A 66 -2.85 3.62 15.24
C HIS A 66 -4.18 4.24 15.63
N GLY A 67 -5.14 3.50 16.20
CA GLY A 67 -6.41 4.06 16.68
C GLY A 67 -7.23 4.73 15.57
N PHE A 68 -7.40 4.03 14.45
CA PHE A 68 -8.37 4.41 13.41
C PHE A 68 -9.78 4.01 13.82
N ASP A 69 -10.75 4.91 13.61
CA ASP A 69 -12.15 4.58 13.84
C ASP A 69 -12.70 3.71 12.71
N ARG A 70 -12.84 2.41 12.99
CA ARG A 70 -13.34 1.41 12.04
C ARG A 70 -14.78 1.69 11.61
N SER A 71 -15.57 2.42 12.40
CA SER A 71 -16.97 2.72 12.06
C SER A 71 -17.11 3.69 10.88
N LEU A 72 -16.03 4.40 10.53
CA LEU A 72 -15.98 5.28 9.36
C LEU A 72 -15.91 4.51 8.03
N PHE A 73 -15.72 3.19 8.08
CA PHE A 73 -15.52 2.35 6.89
C PHE A 73 -16.65 1.34 6.72
N CYS A 74 -17.17 1.24 5.51
CA CYS A 74 -18.12 0.22 5.10
C CYS A 74 -17.44 -1.15 4.89
N GLY A 75 -16.12 -1.18 4.77
CA GLY A 75 -15.35 -2.41 4.73
C GLY A 75 -13.84 -2.20 4.69
N ILE A 76 -13.11 -3.03 5.43
CA ILE A 76 -11.65 -3.08 5.47
C ILE A 76 -11.20 -4.43 4.93
N LYS A 77 -10.48 -4.44 3.81
CA LYS A 77 -10.08 -5.65 3.09
C LYS A 77 -8.58 -5.63 2.81
N GLY A 78 -7.85 -6.53 3.45
CA GLY A 78 -6.48 -6.91 3.10
C GLY A 78 -6.44 -8.09 2.14
N SER A 79 -5.23 -8.56 1.85
CA SER A 79 -5.02 -9.79 1.10
C SER A 79 -5.28 -11.04 1.96
N ASN A 80 -5.65 -12.13 1.31
CA ASN A 80 -5.70 -13.45 1.93
C ASN A 80 -4.27 -13.94 2.21
N PRO A 81 -3.99 -14.60 3.36
CA PRO A 81 -2.71 -15.28 3.63
C PRO A 81 -2.19 -16.17 2.50
N ALA A 82 -3.08 -16.73 1.69
CA ALA A 82 -2.70 -17.51 0.51
C ALA A 82 -2.22 -16.67 -0.68
N GLY A 83 -2.18 -15.33 -0.62
CA GLY A 83 -1.70 -14.44 -1.69
C GLY A 83 -2.63 -14.32 -2.91
N GLY A 84 -3.89 -14.75 -2.79
CA GLY A 84 -4.81 -14.90 -3.93
C GLY A 84 -5.74 -13.72 -4.24
N SER A 85 -5.84 -12.72 -3.35
CA SER A 85 -6.74 -11.58 -3.57
C SER A 85 -5.96 -10.40 -4.12
N ASP A 86 -6.04 -10.20 -5.44
CA ASP A 86 -5.57 -8.99 -6.08
C ASP A 86 -6.47 -7.81 -5.62
N LYS A 87 -5.87 -6.65 -5.29
CA LYS A 87 -6.63 -5.42 -4.96
C LYS A 87 -7.66 -5.09 -6.04
N ALA A 88 -7.39 -5.44 -7.31
CA ALA A 88 -8.37 -5.27 -8.38
C ALA A 88 -9.70 -6.02 -8.13
N ASP A 89 -9.66 -7.19 -7.50
CA ASP A 89 -10.87 -7.95 -7.18
C ASP A 89 -11.65 -7.33 -6.01
N ILE A 90 -10.93 -6.77 -5.03
CA ILE A 90 -11.55 -5.98 -3.95
C ILE A 90 -12.27 -4.78 -4.56
N LEU A 91 -11.63 -4.04 -5.47
CA LEU A 91 -12.24 -2.88 -6.14
C LEU A 91 -13.45 -3.27 -6.99
N LYS A 92 -13.40 -4.39 -7.72
CA LYS A 92 -14.55 -4.93 -8.47
C LYS A 92 -15.71 -5.32 -7.55
N TRP A 93 -15.40 -5.90 -6.39
CA TRP A 93 -16.41 -6.22 -5.37
C TRP A 93 -17.04 -4.97 -4.76
N ILE A 94 -16.27 -3.90 -4.52
CA ILE A 94 -16.84 -2.61 -4.10
C ILE A 94 -17.76 -2.09 -5.21
N LYS A 95 -17.31 -2.11 -6.47
CA LYS A 95 -18.10 -1.66 -7.63
C LYS A 95 -19.42 -2.42 -7.79
N SER A 96 -19.45 -3.72 -7.51
CA SER A 96 -20.69 -4.51 -7.58
C SER A 96 -21.74 -4.13 -6.53
N ARG A 97 -21.42 -3.26 -5.56
CA ARG A 97 -22.37 -2.68 -4.60
C ARG A 97 -23.28 -1.61 -5.20
N GLY A 98 -23.05 -1.18 -6.44
CA GLY A 98 -23.94 -0.25 -7.16
C GLY A 98 -23.56 1.23 -7.04
N TYR A 99 -22.33 1.54 -6.63
CA TYR A 99 -21.83 2.91 -6.61
C TYR A 99 -21.76 3.50 -8.03
N LYS A 100 -22.21 4.76 -8.17
CA LYS A 100 -22.18 5.50 -9.45
C LYS A 100 -20.75 5.82 -9.90
N GLU A 101 -19.94 6.28 -8.95
CA GLU A 101 -18.54 6.61 -9.15
C GLU A 101 -17.74 6.10 -7.96
N ILE A 102 -16.50 5.67 -8.23
CA ILE A 102 -15.55 5.19 -7.23
C ILE A 102 -14.22 5.86 -7.53
N LEU A 103 -13.61 6.42 -6.48
CA LEU A 103 -12.25 6.95 -6.50
C LEU A 103 -11.35 6.06 -5.63
N PHE A 104 -10.28 5.55 -6.22
CA PHE A 104 -9.24 4.83 -5.50
C PHE A 104 -8.05 5.76 -5.22
N ALA A 105 -7.82 6.06 -3.93
CA ALA A 105 -6.69 6.86 -3.48
C ALA A 105 -5.55 5.96 -2.98
N ALA A 106 -4.39 6.01 -3.63
CA ALA A 106 -3.23 5.16 -3.31
C ALA A 106 -1.91 5.78 -3.80
N ASP A 107 -0.78 5.14 -3.52
CA ASP A 107 0.57 5.69 -3.70
C ASP A 107 1.36 5.09 -4.86
N SER A 108 0.99 3.88 -5.31
CA SER A 108 1.82 3.11 -6.25
C SER A 108 1.28 3.06 -7.69
N SER A 109 2.19 2.89 -8.66
CA SER A 109 1.83 2.67 -10.07
C SER A 109 1.04 1.37 -10.27
N ARG A 110 1.33 0.37 -9.44
CA ARG A 110 0.57 -0.89 -9.40
C ARG A 110 -0.87 -0.68 -8.94
N ASP A 111 -1.12 0.26 -8.03
CA ASP A 111 -2.48 0.64 -7.63
C ASP A 111 -3.26 1.33 -8.75
N LEU A 112 -2.58 2.15 -9.57
CA LEU A 112 -3.18 2.70 -10.79
C LEU A 112 -3.56 1.58 -11.78
N GLU A 113 -2.73 0.56 -11.94
CA GLU A 113 -3.09 -0.61 -12.76
C GLU A 113 -4.32 -1.35 -12.22
N TYR A 114 -4.43 -1.50 -10.90
CA TYR A 114 -5.62 -2.10 -10.28
C TYR A 114 -6.87 -1.25 -10.47
N ALA A 115 -6.76 0.08 -10.35
CA ALA A 115 -7.85 1.00 -10.64
C ALA A 115 -8.36 0.83 -12.07
N ARG A 116 -7.44 0.81 -13.05
CA ARG A 116 -7.75 0.60 -14.47
C ARG A 116 -8.42 -0.74 -14.71
N LYS A 117 -7.89 -1.83 -14.15
CA LYS A 117 -8.48 -3.18 -14.26
C LYS A 117 -9.89 -3.28 -13.67
N ALA A 118 -10.18 -2.51 -12.63
CA ALA A 118 -11.51 -2.45 -12.01
C ALA A 118 -12.44 -1.41 -12.70
N GLY A 119 -11.89 -0.52 -13.53
CA GLY A 119 -12.60 0.59 -14.14
C GLY A 119 -13.13 1.57 -13.11
N VAL A 120 -12.27 1.98 -12.18
CA VAL A 120 -12.53 3.03 -11.17
C VAL A 120 -11.54 4.18 -11.38
N LYS A 121 -11.90 5.38 -10.91
CA LYS A 121 -11.02 6.55 -10.99
C LYS A 121 -9.86 6.41 -10.02
N PHE A 122 -8.74 7.08 -10.31
CA PHE A 122 -7.54 7.04 -9.47
C PHE A 122 -7.13 8.42 -8.95
N PHE A 123 -6.55 8.48 -7.75
CA PHE A 123 -5.90 9.67 -7.24
C PHE A 123 -4.65 9.30 -6.45
N ARG A 124 -3.52 9.90 -6.78
CA ARG A 124 -2.24 9.57 -6.15
C ARG A 124 -2.06 10.32 -4.83
N ILE A 125 -1.70 9.60 -3.77
CA ILE A 125 -1.25 10.15 -2.49
C ILE A 125 0.16 9.65 -2.23
N ILE A 126 1.14 10.55 -2.23
CA ILE A 126 2.54 10.25 -1.89
C ILE A 126 3.02 11.00 -0.65
N ARG A 127 2.36 12.11 -0.31
CA ARG A 127 2.75 12.96 0.81
C ARG A 127 1.57 13.57 1.53
N ASP A 128 1.80 14.11 2.72
CA ASP A 128 0.74 14.69 3.56
C ASP A 128 -0.02 15.83 2.84
N ALA A 129 0.66 16.59 1.98
CA ALA A 129 0.05 17.66 1.18
C ALA A 129 -0.95 17.17 0.12
N ASP A 130 -0.98 15.87 -0.20
CA ASP A 130 -1.96 15.32 -1.15
C ASP A 130 -3.35 15.15 -0.54
N PHE A 131 -3.48 15.08 0.79
CA PHE A 131 -4.79 15.03 1.45
C PHE A 131 -5.62 16.31 1.24
N PRO A 132 -5.12 17.53 1.49
CA PRO A 132 -5.86 18.74 1.14
C PRO A 132 -6.06 18.88 -0.37
N ARG A 133 -5.12 18.40 -1.20
CA ARG A 133 -5.27 18.35 -2.66
C ARG A 133 -6.45 17.47 -3.09
N LEU A 134 -6.61 16.31 -2.46
CA LEU A 134 -7.74 15.41 -2.68
C LEU A 134 -9.06 16.09 -2.31
N LEU A 135 -9.13 16.70 -1.12
CA LEU A 135 -10.34 17.40 -0.67
C LEU A 135 -10.74 18.52 -1.64
N HIS A 136 -9.78 19.33 -2.07
CA HIS A 136 -10.03 20.41 -3.04
C HIS A 136 -10.44 19.88 -4.42
N ALA A 137 -9.84 18.78 -4.89
CA ALA A 137 -10.24 18.15 -6.14
C ALA A 137 -11.70 17.69 -6.08
N LEU A 138 -12.12 17.07 -4.98
CA LEU A 138 -13.48 16.58 -4.78
C LEU A 138 -14.56 17.68 -4.76
N GLU A 139 -14.20 18.93 -4.39
CA GLU A 139 -15.11 20.08 -4.50
C GLU A 139 -15.51 20.37 -5.95
N ASN A 140 -14.68 19.96 -6.92
CA ASN A 140 -14.87 20.19 -8.34
C ASN A 140 -15.33 18.91 -9.10
N GLY A 141 -15.62 17.82 -8.37
CA GLY A 141 -15.98 16.52 -8.93
C GLY A 141 -14.93 15.44 -8.64
N MET A 142 -15.24 14.17 -8.92
CA MET A 142 -14.26 13.09 -8.67
C MET A 142 -13.09 13.16 -9.67
N PRO A 143 -11.84 13.38 -9.20
CA PRO A 143 -10.66 13.42 -10.05
C PRO A 143 -10.34 12.05 -10.65
N ASP A 144 -9.56 12.02 -11.73
CA ASP A 144 -9.07 10.77 -12.33
C ASP A 144 -7.65 10.96 -12.89
N GLU A 145 -6.65 10.60 -12.08
CA GLU A 145 -5.24 10.66 -12.42
C GLU A 145 -4.82 9.41 -13.18
N ASN A 146 -5.00 9.44 -14.49
CA ASN A 146 -4.78 8.27 -15.34
C ASN A 146 -3.38 8.19 -15.96
N GLN A 147 -2.46 9.10 -15.63
CA GLN A 147 -1.12 9.09 -16.19
C GLN A 147 -0.19 8.22 -15.34
N PRO A 148 0.48 7.22 -15.93
CA PRO A 148 1.53 6.50 -15.22
C PRO A 148 2.69 7.46 -14.95
N TRP A 149 3.49 7.14 -13.94
CA TRP A 149 4.74 7.83 -13.66
C TRP A 149 5.86 6.81 -13.58
N ASP A 150 7.04 7.23 -14.02
CA ASP A 150 8.26 6.44 -13.91
C ASP A 150 9.05 6.88 -12.68
N TYR A 151 9.92 6.00 -12.20
CA TYR A 151 10.91 6.35 -11.19
C TYR A 151 11.98 7.25 -11.80
N THR A 152 12.31 8.31 -11.09
CA THR A 152 13.49 9.15 -11.35
C THR A 152 14.77 8.33 -11.16
N GLN A 153 15.87 8.81 -11.74
CA GLN A 153 17.17 8.17 -11.58
C GLN A 153 17.60 8.12 -10.10
N GLU A 154 17.29 9.17 -9.34
CA GLU A 154 17.54 9.25 -7.90
C GLU A 154 16.79 8.16 -7.13
N GLU A 155 15.50 7.98 -7.40
CA GLU A 155 14.68 6.90 -6.81
C GLU A 155 15.25 5.52 -7.14
N MET A 156 15.64 5.31 -8.40
CA MET A 156 16.23 4.04 -8.84
C MET A 156 17.56 3.76 -8.13
N ASP A 157 18.40 4.78 -7.93
CA ASP A 157 19.66 4.62 -7.22
C ASP A 157 19.45 4.39 -5.71
N TYR A 158 18.45 5.05 -5.12
CA TYR A 158 18.02 4.77 -3.74
C TYR A 158 17.55 3.32 -3.59
N ILE A 159 16.61 2.86 -4.42
CA ILE A 159 16.09 1.49 -4.41
C ILE A 159 17.24 0.49 -4.59
N ARG A 160 18.14 0.75 -5.55
CA ARG A 160 19.31 -0.11 -5.79
C ARG A 160 20.18 -0.21 -4.55
N ARG A 161 20.57 0.91 -3.91
CA ARG A 161 21.38 0.88 -2.67
C ARG A 161 20.69 0.09 -1.56
N LYS A 162 19.40 0.32 -1.35
CA LYS A 162 18.64 -0.38 -0.31
C LYS A 162 18.61 -1.89 -0.55
N ILE A 163 18.41 -2.34 -1.79
CA ILE A 163 18.34 -3.77 -2.14
C ILE A 163 19.71 -4.45 -2.14
N LEU A 164 20.77 -3.77 -2.59
CA LEU A 164 22.09 -4.37 -2.78
C LEU A 164 22.67 -4.92 -1.48
N TYR A 165 22.53 -4.22 -0.36
CA TYR A 165 23.12 -4.66 0.90
C TYR A 165 22.53 -5.98 1.42
N PRO A 166 21.19 -6.14 1.57
CA PRO A 166 20.59 -7.42 1.92
C PRO A 166 20.95 -8.56 0.95
N MET A 167 20.99 -8.26 -0.36
CA MET A 167 21.39 -9.26 -1.36
C MET A 167 22.85 -9.72 -1.18
N GLN A 168 23.77 -8.80 -0.91
CA GLN A 168 25.18 -9.14 -0.65
C GLN A 168 25.33 -10.00 0.60
N GLN A 169 24.61 -9.67 1.68
CA GLN A 169 24.61 -10.47 2.91
C GLN A 169 24.10 -11.90 2.66
N LEU A 170 23.03 -12.04 1.86
CA LEU A 170 22.51 -13.34 1.44
C LEU A 170 23.54 -14.15 0.64
N VAL A 171 24.19 -13.55 -0.36
CA VAL A 171 25.20 -14.21 -1.20
C VAL A 171 26.45 -14.62 -0.40
N GLN A 172 26.80 -13.86 0.63
CA GLN A 172 27.91 -14.16 1.55
C GLN A 172 27.58 -15.24 2.59
N GLY A 173 26.38 -15.84 2.54
CA GLY A 173 25.94 -16.86 3.49
C GLY A 173 25.61 -16.30 4.88
N LYS A 174 25.37 -14.99 5.00
CA LYS A 174 25.02 -14.30 6.24
C LYS A 174 23.69 -13.57 6.08
N PRO A 175 22.58 -14.27 5.80
CA PRO A 175 21.30 -13.61 5.54
C PRO A 175 20.86 -12.78 6.75
N LEU A 176 20.46 -11.54 6.48
CA LEU A 176 19.87 -10.66 7.50
C LEU A 176 18.48 -11.17 7.90
N THR A 177 18.12 -10.93 9.15
CA THR A 177 16.75 -11.11 9.65
C THR A 177 15.80 -10.06 9.07
N ALA A 178 14.49 -10.30 9.15
CA ALA A 178 13.49 -9.33 8.68
C ALA A 178 13.62 -7.98 9.42
N ALA A 179 13.90 -7.99 10.72
CA ALA A 179 14.09 -6.78 11.51
C ALA A 179 15.31 -5.97 11.04
N GLU A 180 16.44 -6.63 10.78
CA GLU A 180 17.65 -5.97 10.28
C GLU A 180 17.46 -5.38 8.87
N ILE A 181 16.75 -6.09 7.98
CA ILE A 181 16.41 -5.58 6.65
C ILE A 181 15.50 -4.35 6.77
N THR A 182 14.48 -4.42 7.62
CA THR A 182 13.55 -3.31 7.86
C THR A 182 14.29 -2.10 8.44
N ASP A 183 15.17 -2.30 9.43
CA ASP A 183 15.98 -1.22 10.01
C ASP A 183 16.89 -0.58 8.95
N TRP A 184 17.49 -1.39 8.07
CA TRP A 184 18.30 -0.91 6.95
C TRP A 184 17.48 -0.11 5.93
N PHE A 185 16.28 -0.58 5.56
CA PHE A 185 15.42 0.15 4.63
C PHE A 185 15.01 1.52 5.20
N ASN A 186 14.83 1.63 6.52
CA ASN A 186 14.41 2.85 7.19
C ASN A 186 15.57 3.69 7.78
N SER A 187 16.83 3.34 7.50
CA SER A 187 18.02 4.02 8.07
C SER A 187 18.37 5.36 7.39
N GLU A 188 17.83 5.61 6.20
CA GLU A 188 18.05 6.85 5.45
C GLU A 188 16.69 7.41 5.06
N PRO A 189 16.52 8.75 5.08
CA PRO A 189 15.29 9.37 4.60
C PRO A 189 15.05 9.02 3.13
N LEU A 190 13.77 9.00 2.76
CA LEU A 190 13.38 8.91 1.36
C LEU A 190 13.89 10.15 0.60
N PRO A 191 14.24 10.01 -0.69
CA PRO A 191 14.53 11.15 -1.54
C PRO A 191 13.37 12.16 -1.55
N ASP A 192 13.66 13.45 -1.72
CA ASP A 192 12.63 14.51 -1.81
C ASP A 192 11.68 14.30 -3.00
N SER A 193 12.12 13.54 -4.01
CA SER A 193 11.29 13.10 -5.15
C SER A 193 10.21 12.08 -4.76
N VAL A 194 10.33 11.47 -3.58
CA VAL A 194 9.40 10.47 -3.01
C VAL A 194 8.60 11.02 -1.82
N ALA A 195 9.12 12.06 -1.14
CA ALA A 195 8.56 12.64 0.09
C ALA A 195 7.55 13.79 -0.14
#